data_AF-A0A2V6JLB5-F1
#
_entry.id   AF-A0A2V6JLB5-F1
#
_cell.length_a   1.000
_cell.length_b   1.000
_cell.length_c   1.000
_cell.angle_alpha   90.00
_cell.angle_beta   90.00
_cell.angle_gamma   90.00
#
_symmetry.space_group_name_H-M   'P 1'
#
loop_
_entity.id
_entity.type
_entity.pdbx_description
1 polymer ?
#
loop_
_entity_poly.entity_id
_entity_poly.type
_entity_poly.pdbx_seq_one_letter_code
_entity_poly.pdbx_strand_id
1 'polypeptide(L)'
;MSQQKQFENFTASTLYCEKCRATTPVREKLLLVLPDREIFDYLCTECGSSVGQREVTAGEKMMAEAIAARPRRSAPLRSLR
;
A
#
# COMPACT_ATOMS: atom_id res chain seq x y z
N MET A 1 -3.79 14.92 22.01
CA MET A 1 -4.81 14.30 21.13
C MET A 1 -4.18 14.07 19.77
N SER A 2 -3.49 12.95 19.56
CA SER A 2 -2.73 12.65 18.33
C SER A 2 -3.16 11.29 17.79
N GLN A 3 -4.35 11.24 17.20
CA GLN A 3 -4.93 10.02 16.59
C GLN A 3 -5.12 10.12 15.06
N GLN A 4 -4.61 11.16 14.39
CA GLN A 4 -5.00 11.45 13.00
C GLN A 4 -4.19 10.76 11.90
N LYS A 5 -3.10 10.03 12.21
CA LYS A 5 -2.20 9.50 11.15
C LYS A 5 -2.44 8.06 10.71
N GLN A 6 -3.43 7.37 11.26
CA GLN A 6 -3.61 5.93 10.99
C GLN A 6 -4.30 5.64 9.65
N PHE A 7 -4.83 6.65 8.96
CA PHE A 7 -5.64 6.51 7.75
C PHE A 7 -5.06 7.23 6.53
N GLU A 8 -3.81 7.71 6.57
CA GLU A 8 -3.31 8.61 5.51
C GLU A 8 -2.88 7.87 4.23
N ASN A 9 -2.54 6.59 4.29
CA ASN A 9 -2.12 5.80 3.13
C ASN A 9 -3.17 4.76 2.76
N PHE A 10 -4.09 5.10 1.84
CA PHE A 10 -5.06 4.17 1.29
C PHE A 10 -4.55 3.54 0.00
N THR A 11 -4.62 2.21 -0.06
CA THR A 11 -4.33 1.43 -1.25
C THR A 11 -5.62 0.82 -1.77
N ALA A 12 -5.85 0.82 -3.08
CA ALA A 12 -7.01 0.15 -3.64
C ALA A 12 -6.87 -1.36 -3.42
N SER A 13 -7.88 -1.98 -2.78
CA SER A 13 -7.96 -3.43 -2.59
C SER A 13 -8.73 -4.11 -3.73
N THR A 14 -9.74 -3.43 -4.27
CA THR A 14 -10.55 -3.89 -5.39
C THR A 14 -10.80 -2.75 -6.39
N LEU A 15 -10.83 -3.08 -7.68
CA LEU A 15 -11.18 -2.17 -8.76
C LEU A 15 -11.99 -2.92 -9.82
N TYR A 16 -12.80 -2.18 -10.59
CA TYR A 16 -13.50 -2.74 -11.73
C TYR A 16 -12.53 -3.03 -12.87
N CYS A 17 -12.64 -4.22 -13.46
CA CYS A 17 -11.84 -4.64 -14.60
C CYS A 17 -12.71 -4.77 -15.84
N GLU A 18 -12.43 -3.98 -16.87
CA GLU A 18 -13.17 -4.01 -18.16
C GLU A 18 -13.06 -5.37 -18.87
N LYS A 19 -11.95 -6.09 -18.71
CA LYS A 19 -11.75 -7.41 -19.33
C LYS A 19 -12.53 -8.51 -18.62
N CYS A 20 -12.51 -8.53 -17.29
CA CYS A 20 -13.26 -9.50 -16.49
C CYS A 20 -14.74 -9.12 -16.33
N ARG A 21 -15.10 -7.85 -16.63
CA ARG A 21 -16.43 -7.26 -16.45
C ARG A 21 -16.97 -7.41 -15.02
N ALA A 22 -16.09 -7.28 -14.04
CA ALA A 22 -16.39 -7.45 -12.64
C ALA A 22 -15.46 -6.60 -11.76
N THR A 23 -15.88 -6.34 -10.53
CA THR A 23 -15.02 -5.79 -9.48
C THR A 23 -14.12 -6.90 -8.96
N THR A 24 -12.82 -6.77 -9.22
CA THR A 24 -11.81 -7.79 -8.90
C THR A 24 -10.83 -7.26 -7.86
N PRO A 25 -10.22 -8.14 -7.04
CA PRO A 25 -9.07 -7.74 -6.26
C PRO A 25 -7.94 -7.27 -7.17
N VAL A 26 -7.14 -6.33 -6.67
CA VAL A 26 -5.99 -5.80 -7.40
C VAL A 26 -4.72 -6.03 -6.61
N ARG A 27 -3.63 -6.23 -7.34
CA ARG A 27 -2.28 -6.16 -6.78
C ARG A 27 -1.60 -4.91 -7.30
N GLU A 28 -0.84 -4.28 -6.41
CA GLU A 28 -0.01 -3.15 -6.77
C GLU A 28 1.35 -3.63 -7.31
N LYS A 29 1.83 -3.02 -8.39
CA LYS A 29 3.16 -3.26 -8.94
C LYS A 29 3.85 -1.92 -9.20
N LEU A 30 5.08 -1.76 -8.70
CA LEU A 30 5.89 -0.59 -9.02
C LEU A 30 6.13 -0.52 -10.53
N LEU A 31 5.70 0.58 -11.14
CA LEU A 31 5.83 0.82 -12.57
C LEU A 31 7.07 1.67 -12.86
N LEU A 32 7.24 2.76 -12.11
CA LEU A 32 8.33 3.72 -12.34
C LEU A 32 8.75 4.42 -11.05
N VAL A 33 10.06 4.65 -10.91
CA VAL A 33 10.63 5.48 -9.84
C VAL A 33 11.15 6.77 -10.46
N LEU A 34 10.71 7.91 -9.93
CA LEU A 34 11.19 9.25 -10.26
C LEU A 34 11.79 9.91 -9.01
N PRO A 35 12.55 11.01 -9.14
CA PRO A 35 13.15 11.69 -8.00
C PRO A 35 12.13 12.12 -6.92
N ASP A 36 10.96 12.62 -7.33
CA ASP A 36 9.95 13.17 -6.42
C ASP A 36 8.81 12.20 -6.11
N ARG A 37 8.63 11.14 -6.92
CA ARG A 37 7.47 10.25 -6.85
C ARG A 37 7.75 8.84 -7.35
N GLU A 38 7.00 7.89 -6.82
CA GLU A 38 6.92 6.51 -7.30
C GLU A 38 5.53 6.30 -7.92
N ILE A 39 5.52 5.68 -9.10
CA ILE A 39 4.30 5.34 -9.83
C ILE A 39 4.11 3.85 -9.74
N PHE A 40 2.91 3.45 -9.34
CA PHE A 40 2.49 2.07 -9.23
C PHE A 40 1.29 1.80 -10.13
N ASP A 41 1.29 0.64 -10.76
CA ASP A 41 0.19 0.13 -11.57
C ASP A 41 -0.63 -0.86 -10.75
N TYR A 42 -1.96 -0.71 -10.79
CA TYR A 42 -2.88 -1.68 -10.22
C TYR A 42 -3.24 -2.71 -11.30
N LEU A 43 -2.87 -3.96 -11.04
CA LEU A 43 -3.15 -5.07 -11.93
C LEU A 43 -4.29 -5.90 -11.36
N CYS A 44 -5.26 -6.23 -12.21
CA CYS A 44 -6.28 -7.23 -11.91
C CYS A 44 -5.61 -8.56 -11.54
N THR A 45 -5.97 -9.16 -10.41
CA THR A 45 -5.39 -10.45 -9.99
C THR A 45 -5.81 -11.60 -10.88
N GLU A 46 -6.98 -11.50 -11.52
CA GLU A 46 -7.55 -12.55 -12.36
C GLU A 46 -6.93 -12.58 -13.76
N CYS A 47 -6.92 -11.45 -14.48
CA CYS A 47 -6.46 -11.40 -15.86
C CYS A 47 -5.13 -10.65 -16.07
N GLY A 48 -4.61 -9.98 -15.04
CA GLY A 48 -3.34 -9.26 -15.10
C GLY A 48 -3.36 -7.94 -15.87
N SER A 49 -4.52 -7.45 -16.32
CA SER A 49 -4.60 -6.13 -16.98
C SER A 49 -4.38 -4.99 -16.01
N SER A 50 -3.75 -3.91 -16.48
CA SER A 50 -3.78 -2.62 -15.79
C SER A 50 -5.22 -2.12 -15.69
N VAL A 51 -5.63 -1.79 -14.47
CA VAL A 51 -6.97 -1.29 -14.12
C VAL A 51 -6.93 0.03 -13.36
N GLY A 52 -5.74 0.58 -13.10
CA GLY A 52 -5.58 1.88 -12.46
C GLY A 52 -4.12 2.18 -12.09
N GLN A 53 -3.86 3.38 -11.58
CA GLN A 53 -2.51 3.82 -11.18
C GLN A 53 -2.57 4.49 -9.80
N ARG A 54 -1.53 4.32 -8.99
CA ARG A 54 -1.26 5.12 -7.77
C ARG A 54 0.05 5.86 -7.93
N GLU A 55 0.11 7.08 -7.43
CA GLU A 55 1.35 7.83 -7.29
C GLU A 55 1.62 8.06 -5.80
N VAL A 56 2.89 7.91 -5.41
CA VAL A 56 3.35 8.13 -4.04
C VAL A 56 4.48 9.15 -4.10
N THR A 57 4.29 10.29 -3.45
CA THR A 57 5.32 11.32 -3.33
C THR A 57 6.42 10.89 -2.36
N ALA A 58 7.60 11.49 -2.48
CA ALA A 58 8.72 11.23 -1.57
C ALA A 58 8.34 11.43 -0.09
N GLY A 59 7.51 12.44 0.21
CA GLY A 59 7.00 12.68 1.56
C GLY A 59 6.15 11.53 2.10
N GLU A 60 5.20 11.03 1.31
CA GLU A 60 4.34 9.90 1.69
C GLU A 60 5.15 8.62 1.91
N LYS A 61 6.16 8.37 1.06
CA LYS A 61 7.09 7.23 1.21
C LYS A 61 7.88 7.31 2.52
N MET A 62 8.51 8.46 2.80
CA MET A 62 9.27 8.66 4.04
C MET A 62 8.40 8.45 5.28
N MET A 63 7.13 8.86 5.24
CA MET A 63 6.18 8.62 6.33
C MET A 63 5.86 7.13 6.48
N ALA A 64 5.57 6.42 5.38
CA ALA A 64 5.28 4.98 5.40
C ALA A 64 6.47 4.17 5.98
N GLU A 65 7.69 4.50 5.58
CA GLU A 65 8.92 3.88 6.08
C GLU A 65 9.13 4.16 7.57
N ALA A 66 8.91 5.41 8.01
CA ALA A 66 9.02 5.77 9.43
C ALA A 66 8.00 5.02 10.31
N ILE A 67 6.80 4.76 9.79
CA ILE A 67 5.78 3.95 10.48
C ILE A 67 6.23 2.48 10.55
N ALA A 68 6.73 1.91 9.45
CA ALA A 68 7.19 0.53 9.37
C ALA A 68 8.44 0.25 10.24
N ALA A 69 9.36 1.22 10.33
CA ALA A 69 10.58 1.13 11.13
C ALA A 69 10.34 1.23 12.64
N ARG A 70 9.10 1.55 13.07
CA ARG A 70 8.78 1.71 14.49
C ARG A 70 8.87 0.34 15.18
N PRO A 71 9.70 0.18 16.23
CA PRO A 71 9.90 -1.11 16.86
C PRO A 71 8.55 -1.62 17.40
N ARG A 72 8.12 -2.80 16.93
CA ARG A 72 7.05 -3.55 17.60
C ARG A 72 7.55 -3.79 19.00
N ARG A 73 6.94 -3.12 20.00
CA ARG A 73 7.23 -3.39 21.41
C ARG A 73 6.99 -4.89 21.62
N SER A 74 8.07 -5.66 21.64
CA SER A 74 8.04 -7.07 21.94
C SER A 74 7.50 -7.18 23.35
N ALA A 75 6.28 -7.71 23.51
CA ALA A 75 5.76 -8.07 24.82
C ALA A 75 6.78 -9.02 25.47
N PRO A 76 7.21 -8.78 26.72
CA PRO A 76 8.13 -9.70 27.37
C PRO A 76 7.43 -11.04 27.50
N LEU A 77 8.07 -12.11 27.02
CA LEU A 77 7.67 -13.48 27.31
C LEU A 77 7.80 -13.65 28.83
N ARG A 78 6.67 -13.49 29.53
CA ARG A 78 6.55 -13.77 30.95
C ARG A 78 6.88 -15.25 31.14
N SER A 79 8.11 -15.54 31.57
CA SER A 79 8.54 -16.89 31.92
C SER A 79 7.67 -17.40 33.06
N LEU A 80 6.76 -18.32 32.77
CA LEU A 80 6.11 -19.11 33.80
C LEU A 80 7.16 -20.05 34.39
N ARG A 81 7.59 -19.76 35.62
CA ARG A 81 8.09 -20.72 36.59
C ARG A 81 7.21 -20.64 37.82
#